data_AF-A0A5B8UA94-F1
#
_entry.id   AF-A0A5B8UA94-F1
#
_cell.length_a   1.000
_cell.length_b   1.000
_cell.length_c   1.000
_cell.angle_alpha   90.00
_cell.angle_beta   90.00
_cell.angle_gamma   90.00
#
_symmetry.space_group_name_H-M   'P 1'
#
loop_
_entity.id
_entity.type
_entity.pdbx_description
1 polymer ?
#
loop_
_entity_poly.entity_id
_entity_poly.type
_entity_poly.pdbx_seq_one_letter_code
_entity_poly.pdbx_strand_id
1 'polypeptide(L)'
;MARPEPAALVCPSCGTAHPLHERFCAACGMPLVHPGPRGADAVVTEAHARARKIKPQLSEGELVRVAGGRHQAEAELIQGMLLEEGVPSMLRRSRGFDVPDMLAAGPRDVLVPRSGVQTAREVLLQADLLPAPDGRSARARAGIDAPSRILLGLVAALVVVALIAWIGTELLV
;
A
#
# COMPACT_ATOMS: atom_id res chain seq x y z
N MET A 1 -5.07 -27.11 41.11
CA MET A 1 -4.44 -26.48 39.95
C MET A 1 -2.93 -26.65 40.07
N ALA A 2 -2.38 -27.71 39.49
CA ALA A 2 -0.93 -27.95 39.50
C ALA A 2 -0.26 -26.96 38.52
N ARG A 3 0.72 -26.19 39.00
CA ARG A 3 1.61 -25.44 38.11
C ARG A 3 2.41 -26.44 37.28
N PRO A 4 2.52 -26.30 35.95
CA PRO A 4 3.44 -27.13 35.18
C PRO A 4 4.86 -26.91 35.71
N GLU A 5 5.58 -27.99 36.04
CA GLU A 5 6.99 -27.92 36.39
C GLU A 5 7.79 -27.22 35.28
N PRO A 6 8.78 -26.40 35.63
CA PRO A 6 9.56 -25.66 34.65
C PRO A 6 10.26 -26.61 33.68
N ALA A 7 9.77 -26.66 32.44
CA ALA A 7 10.35 -27.48 31.39
C ALA A 7 11.84 -27.13 31.20
N ALA A 8 12.71 -28.12 31.39
CA ALA A 8 14.17 -28.01 31.26
C ALA A 8 14.58 -27.39 29.92
N LEU A 9 15.68 -26.63 29.87
CA LEU A 9 16.28 -26.18 28.62
C LEU A 9 17.00 -27.35 27.93
N VAL A 10 17.18 -27.29 26.62
CA VAL A 10 17.87 -28.32 25.83
C VAL A 10 18.97 -27.67 24.98
N CYS A 11 20.10 -28.34 24.92
CA CYS A 11 21.22 -28.00 24.05
C CYS A 11 20.91 -28.37 22.59
N PRO A 12 20.90 -27.42 21.63
CA PRO A 12 20.57 -27.74 20.23
C PRO A 12 21.65 -28.56 19.51
N SER A 13 22.88 -28.58 20.02
CA SER A 13 24.00 -29.33 19.41
C SER A 13 24.19 -30.72 20.01
N CYS A 14 23.90 -30.91 21.30
CA CYS A 14 24.22 -32.10 22.07
C CYS A 14 22.99 -32.84 22.62
N GLY A 15 21.82 -32.21 22.58
CA GLY A 15 20.55 -32.79 23.03
C GLY A 15 20.41 -32.92 24.56
N THR A 16 21.42 -32.54 25.34
CA THR A 16 21.39 -32.62 26.79
C THR A 16 20.37 -31.66 27.38
N ALA A 17 19.64 -32.11 28.41
CA ALA A 17 18.72 -31.29 29.18
C ALA A 17 19.46 -30.56 30.32
N HIS A 18 19.10 -29.31 30.54
CA HIS A 18 19.74 -28.39 31.48
C HIS A 18 18.68 -27.65 32.31
N PRO A 19 19.00 -27.23 33.55
CA PRO A 19 18.10 -26.44 34.37
C PRO A 19 17.93 -25.01 33.81
N LEU A 20 16.80 -24.35 34.12
CA LEU A 20 16.45 -23.02 33.58
C LEU A 20 17.44 -21.88 33.93
N HIS A 21 18.29 -22.06 34.94
CA HIS A 21 19.24 -21.04 35.37
C HIS A 21 20.55 -21.06 34.55
N GLU A 22 20.81 -22.14 33.82
CA GLU A 22 21.95 -22.23 32.92
C GLU A 22 21.61 -21.56 31.58
N ARG A 23 22.54 -20.77 31.04
CA ARG A 23 22.36 -20.08 29.75
C ARG A 23 23.10 -20.78 28.59
N PHE A 24 24.18 -21.47 28.91
CA PHE A 24 25.07 -22.13 27.94
C PHE A 24 25.35 -23.57 28.37
N CYS A 25 25.49 -24.47 27.41
CA CYS A 25 25.87 -25.84 27.68
C CYS A 25 27.32 -25.94 28.17
N ALA A 26 27.55 -26.59 29.30
CA ALA A 26 28.89 -26.81 29.85
C ALA A 26 29.78 -27.72 28.98
N ALA A 27 29.21 -28.53 28.08
CA ALA A 27 29.95 -29.45 27.22
C ALA A 27 30.37 -28.85 25.87
N CYS A 28 29.48 -28.12 25.20
CA CYS A 28 29.72 -27.60 23.84
C CYS A 28 29.67 -26.06 23.74
N GLY A 29 29.29 -25.36 24.79
CA GLY A 29 29.24 -23.89 24.82
C GLY A 29 28.04 -23.24 24.10
N MET A 30 27.16 -24.01 23.46
CA MET A 30 25.99 -23.46 22.76
C MET A 30 24.94 -22.87 23.74
N PRO A 31 24.24 -21.80 23.36
CA PRO A 31 23.12 -21.28 24.15
C PRO A 31 21.99 -22.30 24.22
N LEU A 32 21.47 -22.50 25.43
CA LEU A 32 20.41 -23.46 25.71
C LEU A 32 19.05 -22.90 25.28
N VAL A 33 18.19 -23.75 24.69
CA VAL A 33 16.88 -23.35 24.17
C VAL A 33 15.74 -24.08 24.87
N HIS A 34 14.52 -23.55 24.84
CA HIS A 34 13.37 -24.29 25.37
C HIS A 34 12.99 -25.44 24.43
N PRO A 35 12.71 -26.65 24.96
CA PRO A 35 12.21 -27.76 24.16
C PRO A 35 10.78 -27.50 23.69
N GLY A 36 10.52 -27.90 22.45
CA GLY A 36 9.23 -27.82 21.80
C GLY A 36 9.10 -26.64 20.83
N PRO A 37 7.99 -26.60 20.06
CA PRO A 37 7.79 -25.60 19.02
C PRO A 37 7.48 -24.24 19.61
N ARG A 38 8.52 -23.51 20.06
CA ARG A 38 8.38 -22.11 20.50
C ARG A 38 9.37 -21.23 19.75
N GLY A 39 8.86 -20.15 19.18
CA GLY A 39 9.63 -19.10 18.52
C GLY A 39 10.07 -19.45 17.09
N ALA A 40 10.86 -20.50 16.91
CA ALA A 40 11.45 -20.89 15.62
C ALA A 40 10.73 -22.07 14.93
N ASP A 41 10.27 -23.05 15.71
CA ASP A 41 9.66 -24.29 15.23
C ASP A 41 8.12 -24.26 15.17
N ALA A 42 7.51 -23.13 15.53
CA ALA A 42 6.06 -22.95 15.39
C ALA A 42 5.72 -22.77 13.90
N VAL A 43 4.70 -23.49 13.41
CA VAL A 43 4.21 -23.37 12.03
C VAL A 43 3.88 -21.90 11.75
N VAL A 44 4.69 -21.24 10.93
CA VAL A 44 4.51 -19.84 10.58
C VAL A 44 3.36 -19.75 9.57
N THR A 45 2.24 -19.13 9.97
CA THR A 45 1.16 -18.84 9.03
C THR A 45 1.60 -17.77 8.03
N GLU A 46 1.03 -17.77 6.83
CA GLU A 46 1.33 -16.73 5.83
C GLU A 46 1.06 -15.32 6.36
N ALA A 47 0.00 -15.14 7.17
CA ALA A 47 -0.30 -13.88 7.83
C ALA A 47 0.83 -13.45 8.77
N HIS A 48 1.40 -14.38 9.55
CA HIS A 48 2.53 -14.12 10.43
C HIS A 48 3.78 -13.76 9.62
N ALA A 49 4.05 -14.49 8.53
CA ALA A 49 5.19 -14.22 7.65
C ALA A 49 5.11 -12.80 7.04
N ARG A 50 3.93 -12.39 6.57
CA ARG A 50 3.67 -11.05 6.05
C ARG A 50 3.85 -9.96 7.11
N ALA A 51 3.33 -10.17 8.32
CA ALA A 51 3.46 -9.21 9.41
C ALA A 51 4.92 -8.93 9.80
N ARG A 52 5.80 -9.93 9.72
CA ARG A 52 7.24 -9.77 10.01
C ARG A 52 7.98 -8.87 9.02
N LYS A 53 7.48 -8.70 7.80
CA LYS A 53 8.10 -7.82 6.79
C LYS A 53 7.83 -6.34 7.08
N ILE A 54 6.77 -6.03 7.81
CA ILE A 54 6.34 -4.65 8.07
C ILE A 54 7.36 -3.94 8.97
N LYS A 55 7.88 -2.80 8.49
CA LYS A 55 8.74 -1.90 9.26
C LYS A 55 7.84 -1.00 10.15
N PRO A 56 7.96 -1.06 11.50
CA PRO A 56 7.10 -0.29 12.40
C PRO A 56 7.09 1.23 12.11
N GLN A 57 8.25 1.78 11.72
CA GLN A 57 8.42 3.20 11.41
C GLN A 57 7.60 3.64 10.19
N LEU A 58 7.27 2.72 9.28
CA LEU A 58 6.49 2.98 8.06
C LEU A 58 4.99 2.74 8.26
N SER A 59 4.56 2.49 9.50
CA SER A 59 3.18 2.11 9.85
C SER A 59 2.37 3.25 10.47
N GLU A 60 2.88 4.49 10.46
CA GLU A 60 2.33 5.60 11.25
C GLU A 60 1.61 6.65 10.39
N GLY A 61 0.55 7.22 10.97
CA GLY A 61 -0.17 8.37 10.43
C GLY A 61 -1.38 8.04 9.56
N GLU A 62 -1.88 9.06 8.88
CA GLU A 62 -3.08 8.97 8.02
C GLU A 62 -2.81 8.15 6.75
N LEU A 63 -3.83 7.43 6.26
CA LEU A 63 -3.77 6.69 5.00
C LEU A 63 -3.82 7.64 3.80
N VAL A 64 -2.73 7.69 3.04
CA VAL A 64 -2.57 8.51 1.84
C VAL A 64 -2.52 7.62 0.60
N ARG A 65 -3.25 8.02 -0.45
CA ARG A 65 -3.22 7.33 -1.74
C ARG A 65 -1.89 7.55 -2.43
N VAL A 66 -1.21 6.45 -2.76
CA VAL A 66 0.05 6.45 -3.51
C VAL A 66 -0.11 5.87 -4.90
N ALA A 67 -1.00 4.88 -5.07
CA ALA A 67 -1.23 4.26 -6.36
C ALA A 67 -2.69 3.86 -6.60
N GLY A 68 -3.00 3.55 -7.86
CA GLY A 68 -4.25 2.93 -8.27
C GLY A 68 -3.95 1.78 -9.24
N GLY A 69 -4.50 0.60 -8.97
CA GLY A 69 -4.51 -0.52 -9.91
C GLY A 69 -5.79 -0.51 -10.74
N ARG A 70 -5.69 -0.80 -12.03
CA ARG A 70 -6.83 -0.85 -12.97
C ARG A 70 -7.80 -1.98 -12.62
N HIS A 71 -7.29 -3.01 -11.96
CA HIS A 71 -8.01 -4.20 -11.51
C HIS A 71 -7.39 -4.76 -10.23
N GLN A 72 -8.10 -5.68 -9.57
CA GLN A 72 -7.69 -6.24 -8.29
C GLN A 72 -6.30 -6.88 -8.31
N ALA A 73 -5.98 -7.69 -9.32
CA ALA A 73 -4.69 -8.38 -9.40
C ALA A 73 -3.49 -7.42 -9.46
N GLU A 74 -3.64 -6.28 -10.15
CA GLU A 74 -2.59 -5.25 -10.21
C GLU A 74 -2.41 -4.55 -8.87
N ALA A 75 -3.51 -4.28 -8.16
CA ALA A 75 -3.45 -3.69 -6.83
C ALA A 75 -2.84 -4.65 -5.79
N GLU A 76 -3.10 -5.95 -5.91
CA GLU A 76 -2.47 -6.99 -5.08
C GLU A 76 -0.97 -7.14 -5.40
N LEU A 77 -0.58 -7.04 -6.67
CA LEU A 77 0.83 -6.98 -7.07
C LEU A 77 1.55 -5.78 -6.44
N ILE A 78 0.98 -4.58 -6.56
CA ILE A 78 1.52 -3.36 -5.94
C ILE A 78 1.65 -3.53 -4.42
N GLN A 79 0.61 -4.06 -3.77
CA GLN A 79 0.63 -4.33 -2.34
C GLN A 79 1.75 -5.32 -1.96
N GLY A 80 1.96 -6.37 -2.78
CA GLY A 80 3.04 -7.33 -2.60
C GLY A 80 4.41 -6.64 -2.64
N MET A 81 4.68 -5.84 -3.67
CA MET A 81 5.95 -5.11 -3.79
C MET A 81 6.21 -4.16 -2.62
N LEU A 82 5.19 -3.41 -2.20
CA LEU A 82 5.30 -2.52 -1.03
C LEU A 82 5.58 -3.30 0.26
N LEU A 83 4.95 -4.47 0.42
CA LEU A 83 5.16 -5.34 1.57
C LEU A 83 6.56 -5.95 1.60
N GLU A 84 7.15 -6.29 0.45
CA GLU A 84 8.54 -6.74 0.38
C GLU A 84 9.52 -5.66 0.87
N GLU A 85 9.24 -4.39 0.60
CA GLU A 85 10.02 -3.27 1.15
C GLU A 85 9.66 -2.94 2.61
N GLY A 86 8.65 -3.61 3.16
CA GLY A 86 8.17 -3.45 4.52
C GLY A 86 7.22 -2.26 4.74
N VAL A 87 6.65 -1.71 3.66
CA VAL A 87 5.62 -0.67 3.72
C VAL A 87 4.23 -1.33 3.82
N PRO A 88 3.49 -1.14 4.92
CA PRO A 88 2.12 -1.63 5.00
C PRO A 88 1.20 -0.82 4.07
N SER A 89 0.29 -1.51 3.39
CA SER A 89 -0.66 -0.88 2.47
C SER A 89 -2.07 -1.45 2.63
N MET A 90 -3.07 -0.61 2.34
CA MET A 90 -4.48 -0.96 2.38
C MET A 90 -5.12 -0.71 1.01
N LEU A 91 -5.85 -1.71 0.51
CA LEU A 91 -6.59 -1.60 -0.75
C LEU A 91 -7.99 -1.06 -0.47
N ARG A 92 -8.38 -0.01 -1.19
CA ARG A 92 -9.73 0.54 -1.16
C ARG A 92 -10.33 0.50 -2.55
N ARG A 93 -11.66 0.31 -2.65
CA ARG A 93 -12.35 0.51 -3.93
C ARG A 93 -12.26 1.97 -4.34
N SER A 94 -11.93 2.19 -5.62
CA SER A 94 -11.85 3.54 -6.17
C SER A 94 -13.23 4.19 -6.13
N ARG A 95 -13.31 5.42 -5.61
CA ARG A 95 -14.59 6.15 -5.53
C ARG A 95 -15.20 6.33 -6.92
N GLY A 96 -16.51 6.14 -7.03
CA GLY A 96 -17.25 6.29 -8.29
C GLY A 96 -17.36 5.03 -9.15
N PHE A 97 -16.80 3.89 -8.69
CA PHE A 97 -16.88 2.59 -9.38
C PHE A 97 -17.62 1.51 -8.55
N ASP A 98 -18.42 1.90 -7.53
CA ASP A 98 -19.23 1.01 -6.69
C ASP A 98 -20.61 0.70 -7.34
N VAL A 99 -20.60 0.21 -8.58
CA VAL A 99 -21.81 -0.28 -9.27
C VAL A 99 -21.80 -1.81 -9.25
N PRO A 100 -22.94 -2.50 -9.01
CA PRO A 100 -23.00 -3.97 -8.87
C PRO A 100 -22.24 -4.77 -9.94
N ASP A 101 -22.31 -4.39 -11.21
CA ASP A 101 -21.59 -5.05 -12.32
C ASP A 101 -20.06 -4.84 -12.29
N MET A 102 -19.57 -3.80 -11.61
CA MET A 102 -18.15 -3.47 -11.50
C MET A 102 -17.49 -4.02 -10.23
N LEU A 103 -18.24 -4.72 -9.36
CA LEU A 103 -17.76 -5.16 -8.04
C LEU A 103 -16.72 -6.30 -8.11
N ALA A 104 -16.74 -7.09 -9.19
CA ALA A 104 -15.90 -8.29 -9.34
C ALA A 104 -14.47 -7.99 -9.83
N ALA A 105 -14.24 -6.89 -10.57
CA ALA A 105 -12.94 -6.60 -11.19
C ALA A 105 -12.58 -5.11 -11.25
N GLY A 106 -13.29 -4.24 -10.53
CA GLY A 106 -13.10 -2.80 -10.61
C GLY A 106 -11.77 -2.27 -10.05
N PRO A 107 -11.38 -1.04 -10.44
CA PRO A 107 -10.12 -0.42 -10.06
C PRO A 107 -10.00 -0.21 -8.54
N ARG A 108 -8.78 -0.32 -8.01
CA ARG A 108 -8.50 -0.22 -6.58
C ARG A 108 -7.43 0.82 -6.29
N ASP A 109 -7.68 1.62 -5.26
CA ASP A 109 -6.71 2.56 -4.71
C ASP A 109 -5.82 1.85 -3.68
N VAL A 110 -4.51 2.07 -3.79
CA VAL A 110 -3.50 1.62 -2.83
C VAL A 110 -3.17 2.78 -1.91
N LEU A 111 -3.50 2.61 -0.63
CA LEU A 111 -3.26 3.57 0.43
C LEU A 111 -2.11 3.10 1.30
N VAL A 112 -1.24 4.00 1.71
CA VAL A 112 -0.16 3.72 2.68
C VAL A 112 -0.21 4.74 3.82
N PRO A 113 0.27 4.40 5.03
CA PRO A 113 0.43 5.38 6.10
C PRO A 113 1.35 6.51 5.67
N ARG A 114 1.10 7.72 6.18
CA ARG A 114 1.85 8.93 5.84
C ARG A 114 3.36 8.75 6.00
N SER A 115 3.81 8.00 7.00
CA SER A 115 5.24 7.75 7.23
C SER A 115 5.90 6.92 6.13
N GLY A 116 5.15 6.04 5.44
CA GLY A 116 5.65 5.18 4.35
C GLY A 116 5.53 5.77 2.94
N VAL A 117 5.00 6.99 2.77
CA VAL A 117 4.70 7.56 1.45
C VAL A 117 5.94 7.76 0.58
N GLN A 118 7.05 8.20 1.15
CA GLN A 118 8.29 8.45 0.38
C GLN A 118 8.85 7.12 -0.14
N THR A 119 9.05 6.16 0.75
CA THR A 119 9.50 4.80 0.39
C THR A 119 8.58 4.14 -0.62
N ALA A 120 7.26 4.26 -0.46
CA ALA A 120 6.31 3.72 -1.42
C ALA A 120 6.47 4.33 -2.82
N ARG A 121 6.69 5.65 -2.91
CA ARG A 121 6.90 6.33 -4.19
C ARG A 121 8.20 5.91 -4.86
N GLU A 122 9.27 5.72 -4.08
CA GLU A 122 10.56 5.24 -4.57
C GLU A 122 10.46 3.82 -5.14
N VAL A 123 9.78 2.92 -4.43
CA VAL A 123 9.52 1.54 -4.91
C VAL A 123 8.71 1.55 -6.20
N LEU A 124 7.64 2.35 -6.26
CA LEU A 124 6.77 2.44 -7.43
C LEU A 124 7.48 3.09 -8.64
N LEU A 125 8.36 4.06 -8.39
CA LEU A 125 9.23 4.66 -9.41
C LEU A 125 10.17 3.61 -10.01
N GLN A 126 10.82 2.82 -9.17
CA GLN A 126 11.75 1.80 -9.62
C GLN A 126 11.06 0.67 -10.41
N ALA A 127 9.80 0.40 -10.10
CA ALA A 127 8.99 -0.60 -10.78
C ALA A 127 8.27 -0.07 -12.04
N ASP A 128 8.49 1.20 -12.45
CA ASP A 128 7.72 1.89 -13.51
C ASP A 128 6.19 1.87 -13.30
N LEU A 129 5.73 1.63 -12.06
CA LEU A 129 4.32 1.55 -11.68
C LEU A 129 3.80 2.86 -11.08
N LEU A 130 4.51 3.97 -11.28
CA LEU A 130 3.97 5.27 -10.92
C LEU A 130 2.65 5.50 -11.67
N PRO A 131 1.53 5.67 -10.95
CA PRO A 131 0.30 6.07 -11.57
C PRO A 131 0.39 7.54 -11.95
N ALA A 132 -0.35 7.91 -13.00
CA ALA A 132 -0.69 9.31 -13.26
C ALA A 132 -1.20 9.95 -11.95
N PRO A 133 -0.83 11.19 -11.60
CA PRO A 133 -1.21 11.82 -10.34
C PRO A 133 -2.71 12.14 -10.29
N ASP A 134 -3.55 11.14 -10.07
CA ASP A 134 -5.00 11.24 -10.01
C ASP A 134 -5.54 11.28 -8.56
N GLY A 135 -4.68 11.55 -7.57
CA GLY A 135 -5.11 12.16 -6.30
C GLY A 135 -5.65 13.60 -6.51
N ARG A 136 -5.25 14.26 -7.60
CA ARG A 136 -5.90 15.50 -8.06
C ARG A 136 -7.27 15.24 -8.70
N SER A 137 -7.58 14.02 -9.15
CA SER A 137 -8.83 13.73 -9.84
C SER A 137 -10.07 13.74 -8.92
N ALA A 138 -9.94 13.52 -7.61
CA ALA A 138 -11.08 13.66 -6.70
C ALA A 138 -11.48 15.13 -6.47
N ARG A 139 -10.51 16.06 -6.51
CA ARG A 139 -10.75 17.51 -6.41
C ARG A 139 -10.94 18.17 -7.78
N ALA A 140 -10.35 17.61 -8.83
CA ALA A 140 -10.48 18.07 -10.21
C ALA A 140 -11.75 17.52 -10.88
N ARG A 141 -12.28 16.35 -10.50
CA ARG A 141 -13.61 15.88 -10.97
C ARG A 141 -14.75 16.73 -10.42
N ALA A 142 -14.61 17.28 -9.21
CA ALA A 142 -15.51 18.33 -8.72
C ALA A 142 -15.44 19.65 -9.54
N GLY A 143 -14.45 19.78 -10.43
CA GLY A 143 -14.34 20.88 -11.40
C GLY A 143 -14.70 20.52 -12.84
N ILE A 144 -14.95 19.23 -13.13
CA ILE A 144 -15.39 18.74 -14.45
C ILE A 144 -16.94 18.62 -14.49
N ASP A 145 -17.61 18.77 -13.35
CA ASP A 145 -19.06 18.92 -13.25
C ASP A 145 -19.50 20.35 -13.63
N ALA A 146 -19.34 20.71 -14.90
CA ALA A 146 -20.16 21.73 -15.53
C ALA A 146 -19.96 21.63 -17.05
N PRO A 147 -20.70 20.74 -17.75
CA PRO A 147 -20.82 20.82 -19.22
C PRO A 147 -21.12 22.26 -19.70
N SER A 148 -21.78 23.05 -18.85
CA SER A 148 -22.02 24.48 -19.05
C SER A 148 -20.76 25.35 -19.12
N ARG A 149 -19.65 25.03 -18.42
CA ARG A 149 -18.40 25.81 -18.50
C ARG A 149 -17.66 25.58 -19.81
N ILE A 150 -17.64 24.34 -20.30
CA ILE A 150 -17.06 24.01 -21.61
C ILE A 150 -17.90 24.67 -22.71
N LEU A 151 -19.23 24.54 -22.64
CA LEU A 151 -20.15 25.20 -23.57
C LEU A 151 -19.98 26.72 -23.56
N LEU A 152 -19.89 27.34 -22.37
CA LEU A 152 -19.69 28.78 -22.22
C LEU A 152 -18.36 29.23 -22.84
N GLY A 153 -17.27 28.48 -22.61
CA GLY A 153 -15.98 28.76 -23.23
C GLY A 153 -16.02 28.67 -24.75
N LEU A 154 -16.72 27.66 -25.28
CA LEU A 154 -16.84 27.44 -26.72
C LEU A 154 -17.71 28.51 -27.40
N VAL A 155 -18.82 28.91 -26.75
CA VAL A 155 -19.66 30.03 -27.19
C VAL A 155 -18.90 31.35 -27.15
N ALA A 156 -18.15 31.62 -26.07
CA ALA A 156 -17.34 32.83 -25.97
C ALA A 156 -16.29 32.90 -27.09
N ALA A 157 -15.61 31.79 -27.38
CA ALA A 157 -14.65 31.71 -28.48
C ALA A 157 -15.32 31.99 -29.85
N LEU A 158 -16.50 31.40 -30.09
CA LEU A 158 -17.28 31.67 -31.32
C LEU A 158 -17.67 33.14 -31.46
N VAL A 159 -18.13 33.77 -30.37
CA VAL A 159 -18.49 35.20 -30.37
C VAL A 159 -17.27 36.07 -30.66
N VAL A 160 -16.11 35.77 -30.07
CA VAL A 160 -14.87 36.51 -30.34
C VAL A 160 -14.46 36.39 -31.81
N VAL A 161 -14.51 35.18 -32.39
CA VAL A 161 -14.20 34.99 -33.82
C VAL A 161 -15.17 35.75 -34.72
N ALA A 162 -16.47 35.72 -34.40
CA ALA A 162 -17.48 36.46 -35.13
C ALA A 162 -17.26 37.98 -35.07
N LEU A 163 -16.90 38.52 -33.89
CA LEU A 163 -16.57 39.93 -33.71
C LEU A 163 -15.31 40.34 -34.49
N ILE A 164 -14.26 39.52 -34.47
CA ILE A 164 -13.03 39.76 -35.24
C ILE A 164 -13.33 39.78 -36.74
N ALA A 165 -14.13 38.83 -37.23
CA ALA A 165 -14.55 38.79 -38.62
C ALA A 165 -15.38 40.02 -39.01
N TRP A 166 -16.34 40.42 -38.16
CA TRP A 166 -17.19 41.59 -38.37
C TRP A 166 -16.39 42.90 -38.43
N ILE A 167 -15.50 43.11 -37.45
CA ILE A 167 -14.62 44.28 -37.41
C ILE A 167 -13.68 44.27 -38.62
N GLY A 168 -13.16 43.11 -39.00
CA GLY A 168 -12.36 42.94 -40.21
C GLY A 168 -13.12 43.37 -41.47
N THR A 169 -14.39 43.00 -41.61
CA THR A 169 -15.21 43.40 -42.76
C THR A 169 -15.55 44.88 -42.80
N GLU A 170 -15.78 45.52 -41.64
CA GLU A 170 -16.05 46.97 -41.55
C GLU A 170 -14.79 47.83 -41.76
N LEU A 171 -13.59 47.30 -41.51
CA LEU A 171 -12.32 48.02 -41.71
C LEU A 171 -11.72 47.84 -43.11
N LEU A 172 -12.17 46.84 -43.88
CA LEU A 172 -11.66 46.52 -45.23
C LEU A 172 -12.58 46.95 -46.38
N VAL A 173 -13.78 47.46 -46.07
CA VAL A 173 -14.74 48.05 -47.01
C VAL A 173 -14.75 49.56 -46.83
#